data_AF-A0AB74QF46-F1
#
_entry.id   AF-A0AB74QF46-F1
#
_cell.length_a   1.000
_cell.length_b   1.000
_cell.length_c   1.000
_cell.angle_alpha   90.00
_cell.angle_beta   90.00
_cell.angle_gamma   90.00
#
_symmetry.space_group_name_H-M   'P 1'
#
loop_
_entity.id
_entity.type
_entity.pdbx_description
1 polymer ?
#
loop_
_entity_poly.entity_id
_entity_poly.type
_entity_poly.pdbx_seq_one_letter_code
_entity_poly.pdbx_strand_id
1 'polypeptide(L)'
;MDSFEQFKELGWLSSAIALIVTFYKSSQKKVENYEELYFEKILLPYVEEYRKDKNINSITFFQDKNSLINCFIPNYVFSIIDKNDSILLHKILIVDYWEKHNSSLNNIYKKIDRLCNTTDFVGMFLFIFGSVISFLSAFLSLFIVVIDFFVLSKVDKDTKMFIVIGIIGAILFFVLIYFANKKLKNFKDDYTIKNEEIEKFIKNKEEEYNNNHIKYYIS
;
A
#
# COMPACT_ATOMS: atom_id res chain seq x y z
N MET A 1 5.19 -18.65 -40.53
CA MET A 1 5.60 -19.19 -39.22
C MET A 1 5.64 -18.06 -38.19
N ASP A 2 6.16 -16.90 -38.59
CA ASP A 2 6.25 -15.66 -37.79
C ASP A 2 4.93 -15.14 -37.19
N SER A 3 3.80 -15.26 -37.90
CA SER A 3 2.51 -14.76 -37.38
C SER A 3 2.01 -15.58 -36.17
N PHE A 4 2.22 -16.90 -36.17
CA PHE A 4 1.75 -17.78 -35.09
C PHE A 4 2.57 -17.61 -33.81
N GLU A 5 3.87 -17.35 -33.93
CA GLU A 5 4.74 -17.00 -32.79
C GLU A 5 4.38 -15.63 -32.20
N GLN A 6 4.12 -14.62 -33.04
CA GLN A 6 3.62 -13.31 -32.58
C GLN A 6 2.28 -13.41 -31.84
N PHE A 7 1.34 -14.24 -32.34
CA PHE A 7 0.07 -14.50 -31.63
C PHE A 7 0.28 -15.19 -30.28
N LYS A 8 1.25 -16.10 -30.19
CA LYS A 8 1.59 -16.79 -28.94
C LYS A 8 2.19 -15.80 -27.93
N GLU A 9 3.14 -14.96 -28.35
CA GLU A 9 3.74 -13.91 -27.52
C GLU A 9 2.70 -12.90 -27.00
N LEU A 10 1.77 -12.46 -27.85
CA LEU A 10 0.64 -11.62 -27.44
C LEU A 10 -0.30 -12.32 -26.45
N GLY A 11 -0.49 -13.63 -26.59
CA GLY A 11 -1.25 -14.47 -25.65
C GLY A 11 -0.64 -14.51 -24.25
N TRP A 12 0.68 -14.66 -24.14
CA TRP A 12 1.39 -14.61 -22.85
C TRP A 12 1.30 -13.23 -22.22
N LEU A 13 1.48 -12.17 -23.03
CA LEU A 13 1.44 -10.78 -22.56
C LEU A 13 0.05 -10.40 -22.02
N SER A 14 -1.01 -10.76 -22.74
CA SER A 14 -2.40 -10.52 -22.31
C SER A 14 -2.76 -11.29 -21.04
N SER A 15 -2.30 -12.54 -20.91
CA SER A 15 -2.51 -13.36 -19.70
C SER A 15 -1.79 -12.78 -18.47
N ALA A 16 -0.56 -12.30 -18.66
CA ALA A 16 0.20 -11.63 -17.60
C ALA A 16 -0.49 -10.33 -17.16
N ILE A 17 -0.97 -9.51 -18.11
CA ILE A 17 -1.74 -8.30 -17.81
C ILE A 17 -3.03 -8.64 -17.05
N ALA A 18 -3.76 -9.68 -17.46
CA ALA A 18 -4.99 -10.09 -16.78
C ALA A 18 -4.75 -10.53 -15.33
N LEU A 19 -3.66 -11.25 -15.06
CA LEU A 19 -3.25 -11.65 -13.70
C LEU A 19 -2.91 -10.42 -12.85
N ILE A 20 -2.10 -9.49 -13.37
CA ILE A 20 -1.73 -8.24 -12.70
C ILE A 20 -2.99 -7.46 -12.32
N VAL A 21 -3.89 -7.24 -13.27
CA VAL A 21 -5.14 -6.50 -13.07
C VAL A 21 -6.04 -7.19 -12.04
N THR A 22 -6.15 -8.52 -12.09
CA THR A 22 -6.98 -9.29 -11.15
C THR A 22 -6.44 -9.22 -9.72
N PHE A 23 -5.13 -9.41 -9.54
CA PHE A 23 -4.49 -9.30 -8.23
C PHE A 23 -4.63 -7.89 -7.65
N TYR A 24 -4.35 -6.86 -8.44
CA TYR A 24 -4.50 -5.46 -8.06
C TYR A 24 -5.93 -5.16 -7.60
N LYS A 25 -6.92 -5.54 -8.41
CA LYS A 25 -8.34 -5.33 -8.12
C LYS A 25 -8.77 -6.06 -6.84
N SER A 26 -8.24 -7.27 -6.59
CA SER A 26 -8.55 -8.01 -5.36
C SER A 26 -7.97 -7.35 -4.10
N SER A 27 -6.77 -6.76 -4.22
CA SER A 27 -6.08 -6.08 -3.12
C SER A 27 -6.82 -4.79 -2.76
N GLN A 28 -7.13 -3.95 -3.76
CA GLN A 28 -7.87 -2.71 -3.55
C GLN A 28 -9.26 -2.96 -2.96
N LYS A 29 -9.97 -3.99 -3.45
CA LYS A 29 -11.31 -4.32 -2.95
C LYS A 29 -11.32 -4.61 -1.45
N LYS A 30 -10.23 -5.12 -0.86
CA LYS A 30 -10.16 -5.37 0.58
C LYS A 30 -9.95 -4.08 1.37
N VAL A 31 -9.02 -3.23 0.95
CA VAL A 31 -8.70 -1.97 1.65
C VAL A 31 -9.83 -0.95 1.52
N GLU A 32 -10.38 -0.75 0.32
CA GLU A 32 -11.53 0.14 0.09
C GLU A 32 -12.72 -0.28 0.98
N ASN A 33 -12.91 -1.59 1.21
CA ASN A 33 -13.99 -2.09 2.05
C ASN A 33 -13.82 -1.73 3.53
N TYR A 34 -12.61 -1.73 4.10
CA TYR A 34 -12.42 -1.33 5.51
C TYR A 34 -12.63 0.17 5.72
N GLU A 35 -12.09 0.99 4.81
CA GLU A 35 -12.23 2.44 4.91
C GLU A 35 -13.66 2.94 4.68
N GLU A 36 -14.39 2.31 3.76
CA GLU A 36 -15.80 2.56 3.48
C GLU A 36 -16.66 2.13 4.67
N LEU A 37 -16.40 0.94 5.25
CA LEU A 37 -17.09 0.48 6.46
C LEU A 37 -16.84 1.40 7.66
N TYR A 38 -15.61 1.91 7.86
CA TYR A 38 -15.32 2.91 8.89
C TYR A 38 -16.14 4.18 8.66
N PHE A 39 -16.20 4.68 7.43
CA PHE A 39 -16.96 5.86 7.09
C PHE A 39 -18.47 5.66 7.33
N GLU A 40 -19.05 4.61 6.76
CA GLU A 40 -20.49 4.36 6.79
C GLU A 40 -21.01 3.95 8.17
N LYS A 41 -20.25 3.15 8.93
CA LYS A 41 -20.74 2.57 10.20
C LYS A 41 -20.33 3.37 11.43
N ILE A 42 -19.25 4.15 11.35
CA ILE A 42 -18.70 4.91 12.48
C ILE A 42 -18.81 6.41 12.24
N LEU A 43 -18.12 6.94 11.23
CA LEU A 43 -17.99 8.39 11.04
C LEU A 43 -19.34 9.05 10.72
N LEU A 44 -20.09 8.49 9.77
CA LEU A 44 -21.37 9.06 9.35
C LEU A 44 -22.39 9.05 10.51
N PRO A 45 -22.63 7.92 11.22
CA PRO A 45 -23.55 7.93 12.36
C PRO A 45 -23.09 8.83 13.51
N TYR A 46 -21.77 8.92 13.75
CA TYR A 46 -21.22 9.79 14.79
C TYR A 46 -21.55 11.27 14.49
N VAL A 47 -21.30 11.71 13.25
CA VAL A 47 -21.60 13.08 12.83
C VAL A 47 -23.10 13.36 12.88
N GLU A 48 -23.94 12.40 12.50
CA GLU A 48 -25.41 12.54 12.60
C GLU A 48 -25.88 12.71 14.05
N GLU A 49 -25.31 11.96 14.99
CA GLU A 49 -25.62 12.12 16.42
C GLU A 49 -25.08 13.44 16.97
N TYR A 50 -23.85 13.82 16.61
CA TYR A 50 -23.26 15.10 17.00
C TYR A 50 -24.07 16.32 16.52
N ARG A 51 -24.68 16.22 15.32
CA ARG A 51 -25.61 17.27 14.82
C ARG A 51 -26.86 17.40 15.68
N LYS A 52 -27.35 16.29 16.23
CA LYS A 52 -28.53 16.27 17.11
C LYS A 52 -28.19 16.72 18.53
N ASP A 53 -27.04 16.30 19.04
CA ASP A 53 -26.52 16.65 20.35
C ASP A 53 -25.04 17.01 20.28
N LYS A 54 -24.74 18.32 20.39
CA LYS A 54 -23.37 18.84 20.35
C LYS A 54 -22.53 18.46 21.57
N ASN A 55 -23.15 17.93 22.62
CA ASN A 55 -22.48 17.49 23.84
C ASN A 55 -22.30 15.98 23.90
N ILE A 56 -22.54 15.26 22.81
CA ILE A 56 -22.31 13.81 22.75
C ILE A 56 -20.88 13.48 23.17
N ASN A 57 -20.78 12.51 24.08
CA ASN A 57 -19.50 11.97 24.48
C ASN A 57 -19.04 10.92 23.45
N SER A 58 -17.88 11.18 22.85
CA SER A 58 -17.32 10.35 21.80
C SER A 58 -16.96 8.96 22.29
N ILE A 59 -16.56 8.80 23.54
CA ILE A 59 -16.21 7.48 24.10
C ILE A 59 -17.45 6.63 24.29
N THR A 60 -18.52 7.20 24.86
CA THR A 60 -19.78 6.45 25.09
C THR A 60 -20.41 6.01 23.78
N PHE A 61 -20.30 6.82 22.71
CA PHE A 61 -20.75 6.45 21.36
C PHE A 61 -20.14 5.12 20.85
N PHE A 62 -18.87 4.83 21.18
CA PHE A 62 -18.25 3.55 20.80
C PHE A 62 -18.64 2.41 21.73
N GLN A 63 -18.86 2.68 23.03
CA GLN A 63 -19.21 1.66 24.02
C GLN A 63 -20.58 1.02 23.73
N ASP A 64 -21.53 1.80 23.20
CA ASP A 64 -22.88 1.34 22.88
C ASP A 64 -22.96 0.44 21.64
N LYS A 65 -21.90 0.42 20.80
CA LYS A 65 -21.86 -0.38 19.57
C LYS A 65 -20.97 -1.63 19.66
N ASN A 66 -20.70 -2.08 20.89
CA ASN A 66 -19.82 -3.20 21.22
C ASN A 66 -20.27 -4.56 20.64
N SER A 67 -19.62 -4.98 19.55
CA SER A 67 -19.22 -6.38 19.26
C SER A 67 -18.68 -6.59 17.84
N LEU A 68 -18.95 -5.68 16.89
CA LEU A 68 -18.65 -5.87 15.45
C LEU A 68 -17.64 -4.85 14.87
N ILE A 69 -17.09 -3.98 15.71
CA ILE A 69 -16.42 -2.74 15.28
C ILE A 69 -14.89 -2.87 15.17
N ASN A 70 -14.30 -3.95 15.70
CA ASN A 70 -12.85 -4.02 15.87
C ASN A 70 -12.04 -4.21 14.58
N CYS A 71 -12.66 -4.65 13.48
CA CYS A 71 -11.91 -4.99 12.26
C CYS A 71 -11.75 -3.85 11.26
N PHE A 72 -12.49 -2.75 11.41
CA PHE A 72 -12.43 -1.61 10.48
C PHE A 72 -12.15 -0.26 11.17
N ILE A 73 -11.88 -0.23 12.48
CA ILE A 73 -11.38 0.98 13.14
C ILE A 73 -9.85 1.06 13.00
N PRO A 74 -9.30 2.22 12.59
CA PRO A 74 -7.85 2.43 12.59
C PRO A 74 -7.22 2.39 14.00
N ASN A 75 -5.99 1.89 14.11
CA ASN A 75 -5.31 1.70 15.40
C ASN A 75 -5.12 3.01 16.19
N TYR A 76 -4.95 4.14 15.52
CA TYR A 76 -4.82 5.44 16.20
C TYR A 76 -6.10 5.82 16.94
N VAL A 77 -7.28 5.44 16.44
CA VAL A 77 -8.57 5.67 17.11
C VAL A 77 -8.66 4.83 18.38
N PHE A 78 -8.27 3.55 18.31
CA PHE A 78 -8.19 2.69 19.50
C PHE A 78 -7.28 3.29 20.58
N SER A 79 -6.13 3.81 20.18
CA SER A 79 -5.20 4.42 21.15
C SER A 79 -5.80 5.63 21.89
N ILE A 80 -6.76 6.35 21.29
CA ILE A 80 -7.45 7.47 21.94
C ILE A 80 -8.59 6.97 22.83
N ILE A 81 -9.31 5.93 22.39
CA ILE A 81 -10.34 5.25 23.19
C ILE A 81 -9.71 4.69 24.47
N ASP A 82 -8.56 4.02 24.38
CA ASP A 82 -7.83 3.48 25.52
C ASP A 82 -7.35 4.56 26.49
N LYS A 83 -7.03 5.75 25.98
CA LYS A 83 -6.68 6.95 26.78
C LYS A 83 -7.91 7.65 27.38
N ASN A 84 -9.12 7.23 27.01
CA ASN A 84 -10.39 7.81 27.46
C ASN A 84 -10.52 9.33 27.19
N ASP A 85 -9.97 9.80 26.07
CA ASP A 85 -9.99 11.22 25.70
C ASP A 85 -11.10 11.51 24.67
N SER A 86 -12.29 11.82 25.18
CA SER A 86 -13.48 12.10 24.35
C SER A 86 -13.33 13.34 23.47
N ILE A 87 -12.59 14.36 23.94
CA ILE A 87 -12.44 15.62 23.21
C ILE A 87 -11.51 15.40 22.03
N LEU A 88 -10.35 14.77 22.28
CA LEU A 88 -9.43 14.42 21.21
C LEU A 88 -10.08 13.49 20.20
N LEU A 89 -10.80 12.47 20.68
CA LEU A 89 -11.52 11.54 19.81
C LEU A 89 -12.52 12.26 18.90
N HIS A 90 -13.28 13.23 19.44
CA HIS A 90 -14.18 14.05 18.62
C HIS A 90 -13.44 14.74 17.47
N LYS A 91 -12.34 15.44 17.78
CA LYS A 91 -11.56 16.18 16.77
C LYS A 91 -11.09 15.27 15.64
N ILE A 92 -10.58 14.09 16.00
CA ILE A 92 -10.06 13.11 15.04
C ILE A 92 -11.18 12.57 14.15
N LEU A 93 -12.32 12.17 14.71
CA LEU A 93 -13.46 11.65 13.93
C LEU A 93 -13.99 12.69 12.94
N ILE A 94 -14.01 13.96 13.33
CA ILE A 94 -14.49 15.04 12.48
C ILE A 94 -13.52 15.28 11.31
N VAL A 95 -12.21 15.27 11.56
CA VAL A 95 -11.19 15.38 10.50
C VAL A 95 -11.27 14.18 9.55
N ASP A 96 -11.36 12.96 10.08
CA ASP A 96 -11.53 11.75 9.27
C ASP A 96 -12.80 11.83 8.41
N TYR A 97 -13.89 12.36 8.97
CA TYR A 97 -15.12 12.60 8.23
C TYR A 97 -14.91 13.60 7.09
N TRP A 98 -14.24 14.74 7.31
CA TRP A 98 -13.99 15.71 6.25
C TRP A 98 -13.13 15.17 5.12
N GLU A 99 -12.04 14.49 5.45
CA GLU A 99 -11.13 13.86 4.48
C GLU A 99 -11.90 12.88 3.57
N LYS A 100 -12.81 12.08 4.15
CA LYS A 100 -13.59 11.08 3.42
C LYS A 100 -14.84 11.64 2.76
N HIS A 101 -15.52 12.63 3.35
CA HIS A 101 -16.75 13.24 2.82
C HIS A 101 -16.48 14.21 1.67
N ASN A 102 -15.41 15.02 1.73
CA ASN A 102 -14.98 15.87 0.60
C ASN A 102 -14.46 15.04 -0.58
N SER A 103 -14.55 13.71 -0.50
CA SER A 103 -14.05 12.80 -1.51
C SER A 103 -14.81 12.83 -2.87
N SER A 104 -15.88 13.62 -3.01
CA SER A 104 -16.64 13.78 -4.27
C SER A 104 -15.98 14.76 -5.27
N LEU A 105 -15.36 15.86 -4.81
CA LEU A 105 -14.41 16.69 -5.60
C LEU A 105 -13.08 15.94 -5.86
N ASN A 106 -12.84 14.94 -5.03
CA ASN A 106 -11.68 14.06 -4.97
C ASN A 106 -11.78 12.91 -5.99
N ASN A 107 -12.74 12.89 -6.92
CA ASN A 107 -12.78 11.90 -7.99
C ASN A 107 -11.56 11.98 -8.91
N ILE A 108 -11.00 13.18 -9.12
CA ILE A 108 -9.77 13.36 -9.90
C ILE A 108 -8.56 12.93 -9.07
N TYR A 109 -8.49 13.32 -7.80
CA TYR A 109 -7.41 12.88 -6.90
C TYR A 109 -7.46 11.38 -6.61
N LYS A 110 -8.62 10.76 -6.40
CA LYS A 110 -8.82 9.30 -6.33
C LYS A 110 -8.44 8.63 -7.64
N LYS A 111 -8.67 9.25 -8.80
CA LYS A 111 -8.19 8.72 -10.10
C LYS A 111 -6.68 8.85 -10.23
N ILE A 112 -6.08 9.97 -9.82
CA ILE A 112 -4.62 10.18 -9.81
C ILE A 112 -3.96 9.24 -8.81
N ASP A 113 -4.53 9.07 -7.63
CA ASP A 113 -4.06 8.17 -6.59
C ASP A 113 -4.23 6.70 -7.01
N ARG A 114 -5.35 6.33 -7.64
CA ARG A 114 -5.50 5.03 -8.30
C ARG A 114 -4.47 4.85 -9.41
N LEU A 115 -4.16 5.88 -10.20
CA LEU A 115 -3.12 5.82 -11.23
C LEU A 115 -1.73 5.68 -10.61
N CYS A 116 -1.39 6.45 -9.58
CA CYS A 116 -0.15 6.34 -8.82
C CYS A 116 -0.01 4.95 -8.19
N ASN A 117 -1.05 4.46 -7.51
CA ASN A 117 -1.12 3.12 -6.95
C ASN A 117 -1.05 2.04 -8.03
N THR A 118 -1.61 2.26 -9.22
CA THR A 118 -1.48 1.34 -10.36
C THR A 118 -0.05 1.35 -10.88
N THR A 119 0.59 2.52 -11.01
CA THR A 119 1.98 2.63 -11.46
C THR A 119 2.96 2.06 -10.44
N ASP A 120 2.70 2.23 -9.14
CA ASP A 120 3.48 1.62 -8.07
C ASP A 120 3.29 0.11 -8.03
N PHE A 121 2.08 -0.38 -8.26
CA PHE A 121 1.80 -1.81 -8.35
C PHE A 121 2.45 -2.46 -9.58
N VAL A 122 2.31 -1.85 -10.76
CA VAL A 122 2.99 -2.30 -11.99
C VAL A 122 4.50 -2.22 -11.82
N GLY A 123 5.00 -1.16 -11.20
CA GLY A 123 6.41 -1.00 -10.86
C GLY A 123 6.90 -2.10 -9.91
N MET A 124 6.14 -2.43 -8.86
CA MET A 124 6.44 -3.52 -7.93
C MET A 124 6.42 -4.89 -8.63
N PHE A 125 5.49 -5.10 -9.55
CA PHE A 125 5.41 -6.34 -10.33
C PHE A 125 6.62 -6.49 -11.27
N LEU A 126 6.92 -5.46 -12.07
CA LEU A 126 8.11 -5.43 -12.93
C LEU A 126 9.39 -5.61 -12.14
N PHE A 127 9.44 -5.02 -10.94
CA PHE A 127 10.54 -5.14 -10.02
C PHE A 127 10.73 -6.59 -9.53
N ILE A 128 9.66 -7.29 -9.12
CA ILE A 128 9.74 -8.69 -8.68
C ILE A 128 10.22 -9.58 -9.83
N PHE A 129 9.63 -9.42 -11.01
CA PHE A 129 10.04 -10.18 -12.20
C PHE A 129 11.48 -9.89 -12.60
N GLY A 130 11.89 -8.62 -12.62
CA GLY A 130 13.27 -8.21 -12.90
C GLY A 130 14.26 -8.77 -11.88
N SER A 131 13.87 -8.84 -10.61
CA SER A 131 14.70 -9.43 -9.54
C SER A 131 14.88 -10.94 -9.73
N VAL A 132 13.81 -11.66 -10.06
CA VAL A 132 13.86 -13.11 -10.35
C VAL A 132 14.74 -13.40 -11.56
N ILE A 133 14.60 -12.63 -12.65
CA ILE A 133 15.42 -12.78 -13.86
C ILE A 133 16.90 -12.49 -13.54
N SER A 134 17.18 -11.44 -12.79
CA SER A 134 18.55 -11.05 -12.41
C SER A 134 19.21 -12.09 -11.51
N PHE A 135 18.45 -12.69 -10.59
CA PHE A 135 18.92 -13.80 -9.77
C PHE A 135 19.19 -15.05 -10.61
N LEU A 136 18.26 -15.42 -11.49
CA LEU A 136 18.40 -16.60 -12.34
C LEU A 136 19.58 -16.48 -13.29
N SER A 137 19.79 -15.31 -13.89
CA SER A 137 20.94 -15.05 -14.77
C SER A 137 22.26 -15.14 -14.01
N ALA A 138 22.36 -14.55 -12.81
CA ALA A 138 23.54 -14.67 -11.96
C ALA A 138 23.81 -16.13 -11.55
N PHE A 139 22.76 -16.86 -11.17
CA PHE A 139 22.86 -18.27 -10.77
C PHE A 139 23.28 -19.17 -11.93
N LEU A 140 22.66 -19.03 -13.11
CA LEU A 140 23.01 -19.81 -14.30
C LEU A 140 24.43 -19.50 -14.77
N SER A 141 24.83 -18.23 -14.79
CA SER A 141 26.22 -17.84 -15.09
C SER A 141 27.21 -18.50 -14.14
N LEU A 142 26.92 -18.53 -12.84
CA LEU A 142 27.78 -19.19 -11.86
C LEU A 142 27.85 -20.71 -12.09
N PHE A 143 26.71 -21.33 -12.39
CA PHE A 143 26.63 -22.77 -12.68
C PHE A 143 27.46 -23.16 -13.92
N ILE A 144 27.38 -22.37 -15.00
CA ILE A 144 28.17 -22.58 -16.23
C ILE A 144 29.67 -22.47 -15.93
N VAL A 145 30.09 -21.43 -15.19
CA VAL A 145 31.50 -21.23 -14.82
C VAL A 145 32.05 -22.39 -13.98
N VAL A 146 31.25 -22.93 -13.06
CA VAL A 146 31.63 -24.10 -12.26
C VAL A 146 31.81 -25.34 -13.13
N ILE A 147 30.90 -25.59 -14.08
CA ILE A 147 31.01 -26.71 -15.03
C ILE A 147 32.27 -26.55 -15.89
N ASP A 148 32.50 -25.39 -16.49
CA ASP A 148 33.66 -25.16 -17.37
C ASP A 148 34.98 -25.33 -16.62
N PHE A 149 35.03 -24.86 -15.36
CA PHE A 149 36.22 -24.98 -14.51
C PHE A 149 36.52 -26.44 -14.11
N PHE A 150 35.51 -27.19 -13.66
CA PHE A 150 35.70 -28.56 -13.15
C PHE A 150 35.70 -29.64 -14.23
N VAL A 151 34.94 -29.47 -15.32
CA VAL A 151 34.74 -30.50 -16.36
C VAL A 151 35.63 -30.27 -17.57
N LEU A 152 35.75 -29.03 -18.04
CA LEU A 152 36.43 -28.72 -19.31
C LEU A 152 37.85 -28.17 -19.12
N SER A 153 38.20 -27.73 -17.90
CA SER A 153 39.52 -27.16 -17.53
C SER A 153 40.01 -26.08 -18.50
N LYS A 154 39.09 -25.37 -19.14
CA LYS A 154 39.36 -24.28 -20.08
C LYS A 154 38.44 -23.12 -19.76
N VAL A 155 39.03 -21.96 -19.50
CA VAL A 155 38.28 -20.70 -19.45
C VAL A 155 38.41 -20.05 -20.81
N ASP A 156 37.41 -20.25 -21.66
CA ASP A 156 37.39 -19.63 -22.98
C ASP A 156 36.77 -18.22 -22.94
N LYS A 157 36.60 -17.60 -24.11
CA LYS A 157 36.04 -16.25 -24.24
C LYS A 157 34.56 -16.19 -23.82
N ASP A 158 33.80 -17.24 -24.06
CA ASP A 158 32.38 -17.34 -23.75
C ASP A 158 32.18 -17.50 -22.24
N THR A 159 33.01 -18.32 -21.56
CA THR A 159 33.02 -18.41 -20.08
C THR A 159 33.27 -17.04 -19.44
N LYS A 160 34.19 -16.24 -19.98
CA LYS A 160 34.44 -14.87 -19.49
C LYS A 160 33.23 -13.95 -19.67
N MET A 161 32.48 -14.10 -20.76
CA MET A 161 31.25 -13.35 -21.00
C MET A 161 30.16 -13.72 -19.99
N PHE A 162 30.02 -14.99 -19.64
CA PHE A 162 29.07 -15.43 -18.60
C PHE A 162 29.42 -14.89 -17.21
N ILE A 163 30.72 -14.78 -16.87
CA ILE A 163 31.17 -14.14 -15.62
C ILE A 163 30.70 -12.67 -15.59
N VAL A 164 30.90 -11.92 -16.68
CA VAL A 164 30.47 -10.51 -16.76
C VAL A 164 28.95 -10.38 -16.62
N ILE A 165 28.19 -11.22 -17.32
CA ILE A 165 26.72 -11.25 -17.22
C ILE A 165 26.27 -11.58 -15.79
N GLY A 166 26.94 -12.54 -15.14
CA GLY A 166 26.62 -12.94 -13.77
C GLY A 166 26.88 -11.83 -12.76
N ILE A 167 28.00 -11.11 -12.91
CA ILE A 167 28.32 -9.94 -12.07
C ILE A 167 27.29 -8.83 -12.27
N ILE A 168 26.93 -8.51 -13.52
CA ILE A 168 25.91 -7.49 -13.83
C ILE A 168 24.55 -7.89 -13.23
N GLY A 169 24.14 -9.16 -13.39
CA GLY A 169 22.91 -9.70 -12.82
C GLY A 169 22.89 -9.61 -11.29
N ALA A 170 24.00 -9.95 -10.63
CA ALA A 170 24.13 -9.84 -9.18
C ALA A 170 24.04 -8.39 -8.70
N ILE A 171 24.74 -7.46 -9.36
CA ILE A 171 24.68 -6.02 -9.04
C ILE A 171 23.24 -5.51 -9.19
N LEU A 172 22.58 -5.82 -10.31
CA LEU A 172 21.18 -5.43 -10.55
C LEU A 172 20.26 -5.99 -9.47
N PHE A 173 20.44 -7.25 -9.08
CA PHE A 173 19.65 -7.87 -8.01
C PHE A 173 19.78 -7.14 -6.67
N PHE A 174 21.01 -6.82 -6.25
CA PHE A 174 21.24 -6.08 -4.99
C PHE A 174 20.69 -4.65 -5.04
N VAL A 175 20.86 -3.95 -6.17
CA VAL A 175 20.28 -2.62 -6.38
C VAL A 175 18.76 -2.68 -6.28
N LEU A 176 18.15 -3.67 -6.92
CA LEU A 176 16.71 -3.88 -6.84
C LEU A 176 16.30 -4.09 -5.38
N ILE A 177 16.85 -5.09 -4.68
CA ILE A 177 16.48 -5.37 -3.27
C ILE A 177 16.60 -4.13 -2.38
N TYR A 178 17.65 -3.33 -2.56
CA TYR A 178 17.83 -2.08 -1.82
C TYR A 178 16.64 -1.12 -2.02
N PHE A 179 16.20 -0.91 -3.27
CA PHE A 179 15.04 -0.08 -3.58
C PHE A 179 13.73 -0.66 -3.05
N ALA A 180 13.54 -1.98 -3.11
CA ALA A 180 12.36 -2.63 -2.52
C ALA A 180 12.29 -2.41 -1.02
N ASN A 181 13.39 -2.65 -0.29
CA ASN A 181 13.44 -2.43 1.15
C ASN A 181 13.19 -0.97 1.52
N LYS A 182 13.70 -0.03 0.71
CA LYS A 182 13.45 1.40 0.91
C LYS A 182 11.97 1.76 0.69
N LYS A 183 11.33 1.24 -0.36
CA LYS A 183 9.90 1.48 -0.62
C LYS A 183 9.00 0.79 0.42
N LEU A 184 9.24 -0.47 0.74
CA LEU A 184 8.48 -1.22 1.75
C LEU A 184 8.54 -0.56 3.12
N LYS A 185 9.69 -0.02 3.53
CA LYS A 185 9.85 0.70 4.80
C LYS A 185 9.00 1.98 4.87
N ASN A 186 8.67 2.57 3.73
CA ASN A 186 7.91 3.82 3.63
C ASN A 186 6.42 3.59 3.34
N PHE A 187 5.97 2.34 3.18
CA PHE A 187 4.56 2.03 3.01
C PHE A 187 3.86 2.18 4.37
N LYS A 188 3.11 3.27 4.53
CA LYS A 188 2.33 3.56 5.74
C LYS A 188 0.90 3.14 5.49
N ASP A 189 0.44 2.19 6.28
CA ASP A 189 -0.96 1.78 6.34
C ASP A 189 -1.50 2.28 7.69
N ASP A 190 -2.58 3.07 7.64
CA ASP A 190 -3.25 3.67 8.79
C ASP A 190 -3.77 2.62 9.79
N TYR A 191 -3.94 1.37 9.34
CA TYR A 191 -4.35 0.21 10.12
C TYR A 191 -3.16 -0.61 10.64
N THR A 192 -1.92 -0.30 10.22
CA THR A 192 -0.69 -0.94 10.73
C THR A 192 0.38 0.07 11.17
N ILE A 193 -0.01 1.32 11.47
CA ILE A 193 0.92 2.33 11.99
C ILE A 193 1.60 1.76 13.24
N LYS A 194 2.93 1.84 13.28
CA LYS A 194 3.71 1.47 14.46
C LYS A 194 3.34 2.37 15.62
N ASN A 195 3.22 1.82 16.83
CA ASN A 195 2.85 2.58 18.03
C ASN A 195 3.63 3.89 18.23
N GLU A 196 4.92 3.91 17.89
CA GLU A 196 5.78 5.09 17.96
C GLU A 196 5.36 6.25 17.02
N GLU A 197 4.69 5.94 15.91
CA GLU A 197 4.24 6.93 14.92
C GLU A 197 2.79 7.40 15.16
N ILE A 198 2.02 6.67 15.97
CA ILE A 198 0.61 6.96 16.25
C ILE A 198 0.45 8.35 16.90
N GLU A 199 1.31 8.70 17.86
CA GLU A 199 1.18 9.98 18.56
C GLU A 199 1.41 11.18 17.64
N LYS A 200 2.38 11.06 16.73
CA LYS A 200 2.63 12.10 15.73
C LYS A 200 1.46 12.22 14.75
N PHE A 201 0.88 11.10 14.34
CA PHE A 201 -0.28 11.08 13.46
C PHE A 201 -1.49 11.76 14.11
N ILE A 202 -1.80 11.41 15.36
CA ILE A 202 -2.89 12.02 16.14
C ILE A 202 -2.67 13.52 16.29
N LYS A 203 -1.45 13.95 16.63
CA LYS A 203 -1.12 15.37 16.78
C LYS A 203 -1.36 16.14 15.48
N ASN A 204 -0.95 15.61 14.33
CA ASN A 204 -1.18 16.26 13.05
C ASN A 204 -2.67 16.43 12.76
N LYS A 205 -3.49 15.40 13.00
CA LYS A 205 -4.95 15.47 12.82
C LYS A 205 -5.62 16.44 13.80
N GLU A 206 -5.15 16.50 15.05
CA GLU A 206 -5.62 17.50 16.01
C GLU A 206 -5.30 18.93 15.54
N GLU A 207 -4.09 19.18 15.05
CA GLU A 207 -3.70 20.47 14.47
C GLU A 207 -4.58 20.82 13.26
N GLU A 208 -4.87 19.85 12.41
CA GLU A 208 -5.77 20.03 11.26
C GLU A 208 -7.18 20.44 11.70
N TYR A 209 -7.74 19.79 12.72
CA TYR A 209 -9.02 20.19 13.30
C TYR A 209 -8.96 21.63 13.79
N ASN A 210 -7.97 21.95 14.63
CA ASN A 210 -7.85 23.29 15.24
C ASN A 210 -7.75 24.38 14.16
N ASN A 211 -7.06 24.10 13.05
CA ASN A 211 -6.89 25.04 11.94
C ASN A 211 -8.14 25.18 11.04
N ASN A 212 -8.90 24.09 10.84
CA ASN A 212 -9.93 24.03 9.80
C ASN A 212 -11.37 23.93 10.31
N HIS A 213 -11.62 23.68 11.60
CA HIS A 213 -12.98 23.48 12.15
C HIS A 213 -13.92 24.66 11.97
N ILE A 214 -13.40 25.88 11.86
CA ILE A 214 -14.19 27.08 11.58
C ILE A 214 -14.66 27.09 10.11
N LYS A 215 -13.85 26.54 9.20
CA LYS A 215 -14.10 26.52 7.75
C LYS A 215 -15.11 25.44 7.36
N TYR A 216 -15.05 24.28 8.01
CA TYR A 216 -15.94 23.16 7.76
C TYR A 216 -17.00 23.07 8.87
N TYR A 217 -17.90 24.06 8.91
CA TYR A 217 -18.99 24.06 9.87
C TYR A 217 -19.92 22.88 9.59
N ILE A 218 -19.97 21.92 10.50
CA ILE A 218 -20.95 20.84 10.47
C ILE A 218 -22.22 21.40 11.15
N SER A 219 -23.13 21.93 10.34
CA SER A 219 -24.50 22.26 10.77
C SER A 219 -25.37 21.02 10.83
#